data_AF-A0A067QLD2-F1
#
_entry.id   AF-A0A067QLD2-F1
#
_cell.length_a   1.000
_cell.length_b   1.000
_cell.length_c   1.000
_cell.angle_alpha   90.00
_cell.angle_beta   90.00
_cell.angle_gamma   90.00
#
_symmetry.space_group_name_H-M   'P 1'
#
loop_
_entity.id
_entity.type
_entity.pdbx_description
1 polymer ?
#
loop_
_entity_poly.entity_id
_entity_poly.type
_entity_poly.pdbx_seq_one_letter_code
_entity_poly.pdbx_strand_id
1 'polypeptide(L)'
;MDGYLAALYPLDRLSEQFHTMSEAMEIWEYDPFSQYSGANSKLLADLSSAFSQFSSSISTVRHHVEFIHSIQNSLQSAKRYRQALSEDTAGWNELARNMKRIEIQDADAKIAAEESRFPDMQKDAMKRWMSIQFGALADFSKETMV
;
A
#
# COMPACT_ATOMS: atom_id res chain seq x y z
N MET A 1 -3.81 -0.76 -10.28
CA MET A 1 -3.11 -1.33 -9.10
C MET A 1 -1.77 -1.94 -9.48
N ASP A 2 -1.63 -2.48 -10.70
CA ASP A 2 -0.39 -3.06 -11.24
C ASP A 2 0.85 -2.13 -11.18
N GLY A 3 0.65 -0.81 -11.24
CA GLY A 3 1.75 0.16 -11.18
C GLY A 3 2.50 0.23 -9.85
N TYR A 4 1.87 -0.13 -8.71
CA TYR A 4 2.56 -0.10 -7.40
C TYR A 4 3.40 -1.35 -7.18
N LEU A 5 2.90 -2.51 -7.66
CA LEU A 5 3.68 -3.76 -7.71
C LEU A 5 4.89 -3.63 -8.64
N ALA A 6 4.73 -2.88 -9.73
CA ALA A 6 5.82 -2.56 -10.64
C ALA A 6 6.93 -1.69 -9.99
N ALA A 7 6.64 -0.98 -8.89
CA ALA A 7 7.62 -0.16 -8.18
C ALA A 7 8.37 -0.92 -7.07
N LEU A 8 7.76 -1.96 -6.49
CA LEU A 8 8.37 -2.80 -5.45
C LEU A 8 9.28 -3.89 -6.03
N TYR A 9 8.87 -4.52 -7.12
CA TYR A 9 9.64 -5.59 -7.77
C TYR A 9 11.09 -5.19 -8.13
N PRO A 10 11.37 -3.96 -8.61
CA PRO A 10 12.73 -3.50 -8.82
C PRO A 10 13.57 -3.41 -7.54
N LEU A 11 12.98 -3.07 -6.39
CA LEU A 11 13.71 -2.91 -5.13
C LEU A 11 14.17 -4.26 -4.57
N ASP A 12 13.28 -5.26 -4.57
CA ASP A 12 13.64 -6.62 -4.15
C ASP A 12 14.72 -7.21 -5.08
N ARG A 13 14.58 -6.99 -6.38
CA ARG A 13 15.58 -7.42 -7.37
C ARG A 13 16.93 -6.71 -7.19
N LEU A 14 16.94 -5.41 -6.91
CA LEU A 14 18.17 -4.67 -6.62
C LEU A 14 18.83 -5.20 -5.34
N SER A 15 18.05 -5.45 -4.29
CA SER A 15 18.55 -6.06 -3.06
C SER A 15 19.25 -7.40 -3.33
N GLU A 16 18.63 -8.29 -4.10
CA GLU A 16 19.21 -9.58 -4.49
C GLU A 16 20.50 -9.40 -5.31
N GLN A 17 20.49 -8.50 -6.30
CA GLN A 17 21.66 -8.22 -7.13
C GLN A 17 22.85 -7.71 -6.32
N PHE A 18 22.62 -6.77 -5.40
CA PHE A 18 23.66 -6.25 -4.52
C PHE A 18 24.20 -7.32 -3.57
N HIS A 19 23.34 -8.22 -3.09
CA HIS A 19 23.77 -9.35 -2.27
C HIS A 19 24.70 -10.29 -3.04
N THR A 20 24.30 -10.71 -4.24
CA THR A 20 25.13 -11.56 -5.10
C THR A 20 26.45 -10.87 -5.49
N MET A 21 26.44 -9.56 -5.73
CA MET A 21 27.68 -8.81 -5.99
C MET A 21 28.60 -8.77 -4.77
N SER A 22 28.05 -8.67 -3.55
CA SER A 22 28.83 -8.75 -2.31
C SER A 22 29.54 -10.10 -2.19
N GLU A 23 28.81 -11.20 -2.36
CA GLU A 23 29.40 -12.56 -2.32
C GLU A 23 30.49 -12.75 -3.38
N ALA A 24 30.24 -12.26 -4.60
CA ALA A 24 31.22 -12.33 -5.69
C ALA A 24 32.50 -11.54 -5.39
N MET A 25 32.39 -10.40 -4.70
CA MET A 25 33.55 -9.59 -4.30
C MET A 25 34.42 -10.28 -3.25
N GLU A 26 33.83 -11.06 -2.34
CA GLU A 26 34.60 -11.87 -1.39
C GLU A 26 35.37 -13.00 -2.08
N ILE A 27 34.77 -13.61 -3.10
CA ILE A 27 35.42 -14.69 -3.87
C ILE A 27 36.52 -14.13 -4.78
N TRP A 28 36.39 -12.89 -5.25
CA TRP A 28 37.34 -12.26 -6.18
C TRP A 28 38.63 -11.74 -5.50
N GLU A 29 38.95 -12.20 -4.29
CA GLU A 29 40.20 -11.86 -3.60
C GLU A 29 41.44 -12.17 -4.47
N TYR A 30 41.95 -11.15 -5.14
CA TYR A 30 43.29 -11.12 -5.71
C TYR A 30 44.19 -10.42 -4.69
N ASP A 31 45.26 -11.10 -4.29
CA ASP A 31 46.12 -10.81 -3.11
C ASP A 31 46.55 -9.34 -2.88
N PRO A 32 46.79 -8.48 -3.90
CA PRO A 32 47.10 -7.06 -3.65
C PRO A 32 45.89 -6.17 -3.31
N PHE A 33 44.64 -6.63 -3.48
CA PHE A 33 43.43 -5.82 -3.30
C PHE A 33 42.43 -6.36 -2.27
N SER A 34 42.80 -7.39 -1.51
CA SER A 34 41.93 -8.06 -0.52
C SER A 34 41.26 -7.11 0.49
N GLN A 35 41.93 -6.03 0.87
CA GLN A 35 41.37 -5.02 1.77
C GLN A 35 40.27 -4.18 1.12
N TYR A 36 40.37 -3.91 -0.18
CA TYR A 36 39.36 -3.17 -0.94
C TYR A 36 38.17 -4.04 -1.32
N SER A 37 38.40 -5.32 -1.65
CA SER A 37 37.32 -6.27 -1.93
C SER A 37 36.45 -6.52 -0.70
N GLY A 38 37.04 -6.65 0.50
CA GLY A 38 36.28 -6.76 1.74
C GLY A 38 35.45 -5.52 2.08
N ALA A 39 36.00 -4.32 1.90
CA ALA A 39 35.25 -3.07 2.11
C ALA A 39 34.11 -2.91 1.10
N ASN A 40 34.34 -3.24 -0.17
CA ASN A 40 33.32 -3.18 -1.21
C ASN A 40 32.23 -4.25 -1.02
N SER A 41 32.59 -5.48 -0.62
CA SER A 41 31.61 -6.53 -0.28
C SER A 41 30.66 -6.02 0.81
N LYS A 42 31.22 -5.48 1.89
CA LYS A 42 30.42 -4.95 3.00
C LYS A 42 29.48 -3.83 2.54
N LEU A 43 29.96 -2.87 1.75
CA LEU A 43 29.12 -1.80 1.19
C LEU A 43 27.95 -2.35 0.37
N LEU A 44 28.20 -3.36 -0.47
CA LEU A 44 27.18 -4.00 -1.30
C LEU A 44 26.17 -4.79 -0.44
N ALA A 45 26.62 -5.45 0.62
CA ALA A 45 25.74 -6.12 1.57
C ALA A 45 24.87 -5.12 2.36
N ASP A 46 25.45 -4.01 2.80
CA ASP A 46 24.73 -2.93 3.50
C ASP A 46 23.66 -2.31 2.57
N LEU A 47 23.99 -2.05 1.29
CA LEU A 47 23.03 -1.61 0.27
C LEU A 47 21.91 -2.62 0.05
N SER A 48 22.24 -3.91 -0.07
CA SER A 48 21.26 -4.98 -0.22
C SER A 48 20.25 -5.00 0.93
N SER A 49 20.75 -4.92 2.17
CA SER A 49 19.94 -4.84 3.38
C SER A 49 19.03 -3.62 3.37
N ALA A 50 19.58 -2.44 3.05
CA ALA A 50 18.83 -1.20 3.00
C ALA A 50 17.68 -1.26 1.98
N PHE A 51 17.93 -1.80 0.78
CA PHE A 51 16.88 -2.00 -0.24
C PHE A 51 15.78 -2.96 0.24
N SER A 52 16.15 -4.05 0.92
CA SER A 52 15.20 -5.01 1.47
C SER A 52 14.30 -4.38 2.54
N GLN A 53 14.90 -3.64 3.48
CA GLN A 53 14.18 -2.93 4.54
C GLN A 53 13.23 -1.85 3.97
N PHE A 54 13.70 -1.10 2.96
CA PHE A 54 12.91 -0.09 2.28
C PHE A 54 11.70 -0.72 1.55
N SER A 55 11.92 -1.80 0.80
CA SER A 55 10.86 -2.56 0.12
C SER A 55 9.80 -3.06 1.11
N SER A 56 10.25 -3.67 2.22
CA SER A 56 9.36 -4.14 3.30
C SER A 56 8.51 -3.02 3.90
N SER A 57 9.13 -1.85 4.18
CA SER A 57 8.41 -0.69 4.72
C SER A 57 7.32 -0.17 3.76
N ILE A 58 7.63 -0.12 2.46
CA ILE A 58 6.66 0.28 1.43
C ILE A 58 5.55 -0.75 1.24
N SER A 59 5.83 -2.05 1.43
CA SER A 59 4.80 -3.10 1.36
C SER A 59 3.65 -2.87 2.35
N THR A 60 3.91 -2.27 3.52
CA THR A 60 2.86 -1.92 4.49
C THR A 60 1.91 -0.84 3.96
N VAL A 61 2.43 0.11 3.17
CA VAL A 61 1.61 1.15 2.52
C VAL A 61 0.60 0.52 1.56
N ARG A 62 1.00 -0.54 0.84
CA ARG A 62 0.10 -1.28 -0.06
C ARG A 62 -1.16 -1.78 0.67
N HIS A 63 -1.01 -2.42 1.82
CA HIS A 63 -2.16 -2.95 2.57
C HIS A 63 -3.14 -1.85 2.98
N HIS A 64 -2.62 -0.69 3.37
CA HIS A 64 -3.48 0.45 3.66
C HIS A 64 -4.18 1.00 2.40
N VAL A 65 -3.51 1.04 1.24
CA VAL A 65 -4.12 1.46 -0.04
C VAL A 65 -5.24 0.50 -0.42
N GLU A 66 -5.00 -0.80 -0.33
CA GLU A 66 -5.98 -1.87 -0.58
C GLU A 66 -7.19 -1.73 0.35
N PHE A 67 -6.95 -1.45 1.64
CA PHE A 67 -8.02 -1.20 2.60
C PHE A 67 -8.87 0.02 2.23
N ILE A 68 -8.26 1.18 1.93
CA ILE A 68 -9.00 2.38 1.51
C ILE A 68 -9.82 2.11 0.24
N HIS A 69 -9.24 1.39 -0.72
CA HIS A 69 -9.93 1.03 -1.95
C HIS A 69 -11.10 0.06 -1.70
N SER A 70 -10.95 -0.89 -0.77
CA SER A 70 -12.03 -1.78 -0.33
C SER A 70 -13.21 -1.00 0.27
N ILE A 71 -12.93 -0.04 1.15
CA ILE A 71 -13.97 0.85 1.71
C ILE A 71 -14.65 1.68 0.61
N GLN A 72 -13.87 2.23 -0.32
CA GLN A 72 -14.41 2.98 -1.46
C GLN A 72 -15.34 2.12 -2.34
N ASN A 73 -14.96 0.87 -2.62
CA ASN A 73 -15.76 -0.07 -3.39
C ASN A 73 -17.03 -0.49 -2.65
N SER A 74 -16.95 -0.66 -1.32
CA SER A 74 -18.11 -0.90 -0.46
C SER A 74 -19.11 0.27 -0.55
N LEU A 75 -18.62 1.50 -0.40
CA LEU A 75 -19.45 2.70 -0.50
C LEU A 75 -20.10 2.82 -1.90
N GLN A 76 -19.33 2.57 -2.97
CA GLN A 76 -19.87 2.59 -4.32
C GLN A 76 -20.95 1.51 -4.53
N SER A 77 -20.75 0.33 -3.95
CA SER A 77 -21.73 -0.77 -4.01
C SER A 77 -23.00 -0.41 -3.24
N ALA A 78 -22.89 0.21 -2.06
CA ALA A 78 -24.02 0.71 -1.29
C ALA A 78 -24.82 1.78 -2.06
N LYS A 79 -24.14 2.71 -2.75
CA LYS A 79 -24.78 3.70 -3.62
C LYS A 79 -25.53 3.07 -4.79
N ARG A 80 -24.94 2.07 -5.45
CA ARG A 80 -25.61 1.32 -6.52
C ARG A 80 -26.82 0.55 -6.01
N TYR A 81 -26.71 -0.06 -4.84
CA TYR A 81 -27.83 -0.75 -4.19
C TYR A 81 -28.99 0.21 -3.91
N ARG A 82 -28.69 1.36 -3.30
CA ARG A 82 -29.67 2.42 -3.05
C ARG A 82 -30.32 2.91 -4.34
N GLN A 83 -29.56 3.03 -5.43
CA GLN A 83 -30.10 3.40 -6.74
C GLN A 83 -31.04 2.31 -7.28
N ALA A 84 -30.68 1.02 -7.15
CA ALA A 84 -31.56 -0.09 -7.55
C ALA A 84 -32.86 -0.13 -6.73
N LEU A 85 -32.82 0.27 -5.46
CA LEU A 85 -34.03 0.38 -4.63
C LEU A 85 -35.02 1.46 -5.13
N SER A 86 -34.62 2.38 -6.01
CA SER A 86 -35.51 3.44 -6.53
C SER A 86 -36.46 3.00 -7.67
N GLU A 87 -36.52 1.69 -7.97
CA GLU A 87 -37.44 1.11 -8.96
C GLU A 87 -38.93 1.42 -8.73
N ASP A 88 -39.67 1.52 -9.83
CA ASP A 88 -41.09 1.90 -9.86
C ASP A 88 -41.94 0.97 -8.98
N THR A 89 -42.68 1.59 -8.03
CA THR A 89 -43.52 0.90 -7.05
C THR A 89 -44.99 0.89 -7.46
N ALA A 90 -45.29 1.23 -8.73
CA ALA A 90 -46.62 1.13 -9.30
C ALA A 90 -47.23 -0.26 -9.05
N GLY A 91 -48.38 -0.31 -8.38
CA GLY A 91 -49.09 -1.55 -8.05
C GLY A 91 -48.72 -2.20 -6.70
N TRP A 92 -47.75 -1.66 -5.95
CA TRP A 92 -47.39 -2.19 -4.64
C TRP A 92 -48.45 -1.83 -3.59
N ASN A 93 -48.74 -2.75 -2.66
CA ASN A 93 -49.59 -2.47 -1.51
C ASN A 93 -48.86 -1.57 -0.48
N GLU A 94 -49.61 -1.00 0.46
CA GLU A 94 -49.08 -0.03 1.42
C GLU A 94 -48.00 -0.62 2.34
N LEU A 95 -48.13 -1.89 2.72
CA LEU A 95 -47.13 -2.60 3.53
C LEU A 95 -45.79 -2.72 2.79
N ALA A 96 -45.82 -3.13 1.52
CA ALA A 96 -44.63 -3.28 0.68
C ALA A 96 -43.94 -1.93 0.42
N ARG A 97 -44.71 -0.86 0.23
CA ARG A 97 -44.17 0.51 0.13
C ARG A 97 -43.49 0.95 1.42
N ASN A 98 -44.10 0.67 2.58
CA ASN A 98 -43.51 1.03 3.88
C ASN A 98 -42.22 0.25 4.16
N MET A 99 -42.18 -1.05 3.87
CA MET A 99 -40.96 -1.84 4.00
C MET A 99 -39.82 -1.31 3.11
N LYS A 100 -40.12 -0.99 1.84
CA LYS A 100 -39.13 -0.45 0.91
C LYS A 100 -38.65 0.96 1.31
N ARG A 101 -39.53 1.78 1.89
CA ARG A 101 -39.14 3.09 2.44
C ARG A 101 -38.16 2.94 3.62
N ILE A 102 -38.39 1.99 4.52
CA ILE A 102 -37.48 1.69 5.63
C ILE A 102 -36.12 1.25 5.07
N GLU A 103 -36.13 0.35 4.09
CA GLU A 103 -34.90 -0.14 3.46
C GLU A 103 -34.09 0.97 2.77
N ILE A 104 -34.77 1.90 2.09
CA ILE A 104 -34.12 3.09 1.50
C ILE A 104 -33.54 3.99 2.59
N GLN A 105 -34.27 4.22 3.68
CA GLN A 105 -33.79 5.03 4.81
C GLN A 105 -32.56 4.40 5.46
N ASP A 106 -32.55 3.09 5.66
CA ASP A 106 -31.40 2.36 6.21
C ASP A 106 -30.19 2.44 5.25
N ALA A 107 -30.42 2.28 3.94
CA ALA A 107 -29.37 2.42 2.93
C ALA A 107 -28.80 3.85 2.89
N ASP A 108 -29.65 4.88 2.91
CA ASP A 108 -29.26 6.28 2.94
C ASP A 108 -28.47 6.62 4.23
N ALA A 109 -28.92 6.12 5.39
CA ALA A 109 -28.22 6.30 6.66
C ALA A 109 -26.83 5.66 6.66
N LYS A 110 -26.71 4.44 6.11
CA LYS A 110 -25.41 3.75 5.97
C LYS A 110 -24.47 4.50 5.04
N ILE A 111 -24.97 4.96 3.87
CA ILE A 111 -24.19 5.75 2.92
C ILE A 111 -23.69 7.03 3.59
N ALA A 112 -24.57 7.80 4.24
CA ALA A 112 -24.19 9.05 4.90
C ALA A 112 -23.14 8.84 6.01
N ALA A 113 -23.26 7.76 6.78
CA ALA A 113 -22.30 7.41 7.82
C ALA A 113 -20.93 6.99 7.24
N GLU A 114 -20.89 6.34 6.08
CA GLU A 114 -19.64 5.98 5.40
C GLU A 114 -19.03 7.19 4.67
N GLU A 115 -19.83 8.03 4.01
CA GLU A 115 -19.37 9.24 3.32
C GLU A 115 -18.78 10.28 4.27
N SER A 116 -19.37 10.45 5.46
CA SER A 116 -18.87 11.41 6.45
C SER A 116 -17.50 11.02 7.00
N ARG A 117 -17.23 9.73 7.24
CA ARG A 117 -15.96 9.26 7.80
C ARG A 117 -14.84 9.09 6.76
N PHE A 118 -15.21 8.84 5.50
CA PHE A 118 -14.25 8.43 4.48
C PHE A 118 -13.14 9.48 4.19
N PRO A 119 -13.44 10.80 4.08
CA PRO A 119 -12.41 11.81 3.85
C PRO A 119 -11.35 11.84 4.95
N ASP A 120 -11.75 11.70 6.21
CA ASP A 120 -10.81 11.74 7.33
C ASP A 120 -9.97 10.46 7.39
N MET A 121 -10.58 9.30 7.10
CA MET A 121 -9.83 8.05 6.92
C MET A 121 -8.78 8.17 5.81
N GLN A 122 -9.12 8.79 4.67
CA GLN A 122 -8.18 9.01 3.57
C GLN A 122 -7.03 9.94 3.98
N LYS A 123 -7.33 11.03 4.68
CA LYS A 123 -6.29 11.95 5.20
C LYS A 123 -5.35 11.24 6.16
N ASP A 124 -5.90 10.46 7.09
CA ASP A 124 -5.10 9.74 8.09
C ASP A 124 -4.26 8.63 7.46
N ALA A 125 -4.82 7.89 6.49
CA ALA A 125 -4.06 6.93 5.69
C ALA A 125 -2.91 7.62 4.95
N MET A 126 -3.17 8.74 4.27
CA MET A 126 -2.17 9.48 3.52
C MET A 126 -1.04 10.02 4.43
N LYS A 127 -1.38 10.57 5.60
CA LYS A 127 -0.39 11.01 6.60
C LYS A 127 0.52 9.86 7.04
N ARG A 128 -0.08 8.70 7.35
CA ARG A 128 0.68 7.51 7.73
C ARG A 128 1.56 7.03 6.58
N TRP A 129 1.08 7.04 5.33
CA TRP A 129 1.86 6.65 4.17
C TRP A 129 3.06 7.56 3.96
N MET A 130 2.86 8.87 3.97
CA MET A 130 3.95 9.83 3.85
C MET A 130 4.96 9.63 4.99
N SER A 131 4.50 9.43 6.22
CA SER A 131 5.39 9.17 7.36
C SER A 131 6.23 7.90 7.17
N ILE A 132 5.63 6.81 6.68
CA ILE A 132 6.34 5.55 6.42
C ILE A 132 7.33 5.73 5.27
N GLN A 133 6.90 6.31 4.14
CA GLN A 133 7.75 6.49 2.97
C GLN A 133 8.93 7.41 3.25
N PHE A 134 8.70 8.60 3.83
CA PHE A 134 9.78 9.52 4.15
C PHE A 134 10.66 9.03 5.30
N GLY A 135 10.09 8.32 6.29
CA GLY A 135 10.87 7.65 7.32
C GLY A 135 11.82 6.60 6.73
N ALA A 136 11.28 5.70 5.91
CA ALA A 136 12.06 4.66 5.26
C ALA A 136 13.11 5.24 4.29
N LEU A 137 12.81 6.33 3.57
CA LEU A 137 13.79 7.05 2.75
C LEU A 137 14.91 7.68 3.60
N ALA A 138 14.56 8.28 4.73
CA ALA A 138 15.54 8.88 5.63
C ALA A 138 16.46 7.82 6.25
N ASP A 139 15.92 6.66 6.60
CA ASP A 139 16.69 5.56 7.15
C ASP A 139 17.57 4.90 6.07
N PHE A 140 17.03 4.66 4.87
CA PHE A 140 17.81 4.22 3.71
C PHE A 140 18.96 5.19 3.39
N SER A 141 18.72 6.50 3.41
CA SER A 141 19.78 7.49 3.19
C SER A 141 20.86 7.47 4.27
N LYS A 142 20.53 7.14 5.52
CA LYS A 142 21.54 7.02 6.60
C LYS A 142 22.35 5.74 6.47
N GLU A 143 21.70 4.62 6.14
CA GLU A 143 22.38 3.33 5.96
C GLU A 143 23.33 3.33 4.76
N THR A 144 23.05 4.15 3.74
CA THR A 144 23.86 4.23 2.51
C THR A 144 24.89 5.36 2.51
N MET A 145 24.83 6.31 3.45
CA MET A 145 25.87 7.33 3.66
C MET A 145 26.91 6.82 4.66
N VAL A 146 27.85 6.03 4.16
CA VAL A 146 29.14 5.73 4.82
C VAL A 146 30.27 6.40 4.06
#